data_AF-K1TZT7-F1
#
_entry.id   AF-K1TZT7-F1
#
_cell.length_a   1.000
_cell.length_b   1.000
_cell.length_c   1.000
_cell.angle_alpha   90.00
_cell.angle_beta   90.00
_cell.angle_gamma   90.00
#
_symmetry.space_group_name_H-M   'P 1'
#
loop_
_entity.id
_entity.type
_entity.pdbx_description
1 polymer ?
#
loop_
_entity_poly.entity_id
_entity_poly.type
_entity_poly.pdbx_seq_one_letter_code
_entity_poly.pdbx_strand_id
1 'polypeptide(L)'
;MPDDDPGKWNEFKTYAEYDVIAERDIVEQLDQFPFPEFERRNYLVDQSINDRGILIDLDMAGNAISFDEVYTEEMTDRMKELTGLDNPNSLAQLKTWLSTNFGLNFPALGKPEILEYLKNNPEAPDLVKEVLAGRLALSKTSTKKYIAMLNCAAKDRRAHGLFQFYGANRTGRWSSRMIQLQNLPQNHMKDLDFARSMVEK
;
A
#
# COMPACT_ATOMS: atom_id res chain seq x y z
N MET A 1 -1.49 35.01 4.66
CA MET A 1 -2.37 35.24 5.83
C MET A 1 -3.42 36.27 5.45
N PRO A 2 -4.56 36.36 6.15
CA PRO A 2 -5.60 37.34 5.88
C PRO A 2 -5.09 38.79 5.74
N ASP A 3 -4.04 39.12 6.50
CA ASP A 3 -3.43 40.46 6.52
C ASP A 3 -2.47 40.71 5.34
N ASP A 4 -2.00 39.66 4.67
CA ASP A 4 -1.03 39.78 3.57
C ASP A 4 -1.69 40.24 2.26
N ASP A 5 -2.99 39.93 2.08
CA ASP A 5 -3.79 40.34 0.93
C ASP A 5 -5.29 40.45 1.34
N PRO A 6 -5.70 41.60 1.89
CA PRO A 6 -7.08 41.80 2.35
C PRO A 6 -8.12 41.69 1.23
N GLY A 7 -7.74 41.96 -0.02
CA GLY A 7 -8.59 41.82 -1.20
C GLY A 7 -8.97 40.37 -1.44
N LYS A 8 -7.97 39.49 -1.58
CA LYS A 8 -8.20 38.04 -1.71
C LYS A 8 -8.89 37.43 -0.50
N TRP A 9 -8.60 37.93 0.70
CA TRP A 9 -9.30 37.48 1.90
C TRP A 9 -10.80 37.80 1.85
N ASN A 10 -11.17 38.99 1.37
CA ASN A 10 -12.56 39.35 1.15
C ASN A 10 -13.21 38.48 0.06
N GLU A 11 -12.52 38.21 -1.05
CA GLU A 11 -13.01 37.29 -2.09
C GLU A 11 -13.25 35.87 -1.54
N PHE A 12 -12.32 35.36 -0.73
CA PHE A 12 -12.47 34.05 -0.08
C PHE A 12 -13.69 34.00 0.86
N LYS A 13 -13.93 35.05 1.66
CA LYS A 13 -15.12 35.12 2.52
C LYS A 13 -16.41 35.11 1.69
N THR A 14 -16.47 35.92 0.64
CA THR A 14 -17.62 35.95 -0.27
C THR A 14 -17.83 34.58 -0.92
N TYR A 15 -16.77 33.90 -1.35
CA TYR A 15 -16.85 32.54 -1.87
C TYR A 15 -17.42 31.56 -0.82
N ALA A 16 -16.90 31.59 0.41
CA ALA A 16 -17.38 30.73 1.49
C ALA A 16 -18.85 30.98 1.86
N GLU A 17 -19.32 32.23 1.78
CA GLU A 17 -20.74 32.56 1.96
C GLU A 17 -21.61 31.92 0.88
N TYR A 18 -21.21 32.03 -0.39
CA TYR A 18 -21.92 31.40 -1.50
C TYR A 18 -21.89 29.87 -1.43
N ASP A 19 -20.80 29.29 -0.96
CA ASP A 19 -20.67 27.84 -0.77
C ASP A 19 -21.70 27.33 0.24
N VAL A 20 -21.84 28.02 1.40
CA VAL A 20 -22.87 27.69 2.40
C VAL A 20 -24.30 27.85 1.85
N ILE A 21 -24.55 28.86 1.03
CA ILE A 21 -25.87 29.03 0.37
C ILE A 21 -26.15 27.84 -0.56
N ALA A 22 -25.18 27.47 -1.39
CA ALA A 22 -25.33 26.35 -2.31
C ALA A 22 -25.53 25.01 -1.58
N GLU A 23 -24.79 24.76 -0.49
CA GLU A 23 -24.98 23.56 0.33
C GLU A 23 -26.39 23.48 0.94
N ARG A 24 -26.94 24.61 1.39
CA ARG A 24 -28.31 24.67 1.93
C ARG A 24 -29.36 24.36 0.86
N ASP A 25 -29.23 24.95 -0.32
CA ASP A 25 -30.11 24.67 -1.45
C ASP A 25 -30.07 23.17 -1.81
N ILE A 26 -28.88 22.56 -1.81
CA ILE A 26 -28.71 21.12 -2.03
C ILE A 26 -29.44 20.30 -0.95
N VAL A 27 -29.29 20.66 0.33
CA VAL A 27 -29.97 19.96 1.43
C VAL A 27 -31.49 20.02 1.27
N GLU A 28 -32.06 21.19 0.93
CA GLU A 28 -33.50 21.33 0.68
C GLU A 28 -33.98 20.44 -0.47
N GLN A 29 -33.18 20.29 -1.54
CA GLN A 29 -33.49 19.37 -2.64
C GLN A 29 -33.35 17.90 -2.25
N LEU A 30 -32.47 17.57 -1.30
CA LEU A 30 -32.24 16.20 -0.83
C LEU A 30 -33.26 15.74 0.21
N ASP A 31 -34.00 16.64 0.86
CA ASP A 31 -35.03 16.30 1.88
C ASP A 31 -36.12 15.36 1.34
N GLN A 32 -36.40 15.39 0.03
CA GLN A 32 -37.32 14.45 -0.62
C GLN A 32 -36.79 13.00 -0.70
N PHE A 33 -35.49 12.79 -0.43
CA PHE A 33 -34.80 11.51 -0.45
C PHE A 33 -34.26 11.17 0.95
N PRO A 34 -35.11 10.70 1.87
CA PRO A 34 -34.72 10.46 3.25
C PRO A 34 -33.55 9.48 3.32
N PHE A 35 -32.46 9.88 3.98
CA PHE A 35 -31.29 9.03 4.15
C PHE A 35 -31.64 7.85 5.05
N PRO A 36 -31.57 6.59 4.57
CA PRO A 36 -32.01 5.44 5.37
C PRO A 36 -31.25 5.32 6.68
N GLU A 37 -31.96 5.09 7.79
CA GLU A 37 -31.36 5.02 9.12
C GLU A 37 -30.30 3.91 9.25
N PHE A 38 -30.41 2.83 8.49
CA PHE A 38 -29.37 1.82 8.42
C PHE A 38 -28.05 2.39 7.87
N GLU A 39 -28.12 3.15 6.77
CA GLU A 39 -26.95 3.77 6.16
C GLU A 39 -26.39 4.90 7.01
N ARG A 40 -27.26 5.69 7.65
CA ARG A 40 -26.86 6.72 8.62
C ARG A 40 -26.05 6.11 9.76
N ARG A 41 -26.51 5.01 10.35
CA ARG A 41 -25.77 4.33 11.41
C ARG A 41 -24.41 3.83 10.94
N ASN A 42 -24.33 3.25 9.74
CA ASN A 42 -23.05 2.79 9.19
C ASN A 42 -22.07 3.94 8.95
N TYR A 43 -22.56 5.06 8.39
CA TYR A 43 -21.76 6.27 8.23
C TYR A 43 -21.23 6.78 9.58
N LEU A 44 -22.08 6.90 10.59
CA LEU A 44 -21.66 7.35 11.93
C LEU A 44 -20.61 6.43 12.57
N VAL A 45 -20.74 5.11 12.38
CA VAL A 45 -19.73 4.15 12.86
C VAL A 45 -18.41 4.32 12.10
N ASP A 46 -18.43 4.50 10.78
CA ASP A 46 -17.24 4.79 9.98
C ASP A 46 -16.52 6.04 10.49
N GLN A 47 -17.24 7.14 10.72
CA GLN A 47 -16.68 8.36 11.28
C GLN A 47 -16.10 8.12 12.69
N SER A 48 -16.82 7.40 13.57
CA SER A 48 -16.32 7.07 14.91
C SER A 48 -15.03 6.23 14.89
N ILE A 49 -14.91 5.28 13.97
CA ILE A 49 -13.70 4.48 13.78
C ILE A 49 -12.55 5.37 13.30
N ASN A 50 -12.82 6.24 12.32
CA ASN A 50 -11.83 7.15 11.75
C ASN A 50 -11.31 8.16 12.77
N ASP A 51 -12.19 8.78 13.55
CA ASP A 51 -11.84 9.72 14.61
C ASP A 51 -11.05 9.05 15.73
N ARG A 52 -11.46 7.83 16.11
CA ARG A 52 -10.74 7.05 17.13
C ARG A 52 -9.34 6.65 16.66
N GLY A 53 -9.18 6.31 15.39
CA GLY A 53 -7.93 5.85 14.80
C GLY A 53 -7.47 4.47 15.26
N ILE A 54 -6.52 3.91 14.53
CA ILE A 54 -5.90 2.60 14.79
C ILE A 54 -4.48 2.83 15.30
N LEU A 55 -4.15 2.24 16.44
CA LEU A 55 -2.80 2.31 17.00
C LEU A 55 -1.80 1.65 16.05
N ILE A 56 -0.72 2.36 15.75
CA ILE A 56 0.39 1.87 14.95
C ILE A 56 1.58 1.60 15.85
N ASP A 57 2.09 0.36 15.78
CA ASP A 57 3.38 0.03 16.33
C ASP A 57 4.48 0.61 15.44
N LEU A 58 4.88 1.84 15.76
CA LEU A 58 5.91 2.57 15.02
C LEU A 58 7.27 1.87 15.04
N ASP A 59 7.60 1.20 16.15
CA ASP A 59 8.89 0.56 16.34
C ASP A 59 8.96 -0.70 15.46
N MET A 60 7.91 -1.54 15.51
CA MET A 60 7.77 -2.69 14.61
C MET A 60 7.78 -2.27 13.13
N ALA A 61 7.05 -1.21 12.76
CA ALA A 61 6.99 -0.74 11.39
C ALA A 61 8.35 -0.20 10.90
N GLY A 62 9.08 0.53 11.75
CA GLY A 62 10.43 1.00 11.46
C GLY A 62 11.41 -0.16 11.26
N ASN A 63 11.43 -1.09 12.21
CA ASN A 63 12.31 -2.26 12.14
C ASN A 63 12.02 -3.11 10.90
N ALA A 64 10.75 -3.34 10.56
CA ALA A 64 10.36 -4.07 9.36
C ALA A 64 10.86 -3.40 8.06
N ILE A 65 10.92 -2.06 8.01
CA ILE A 65 11.51 -1.33 6.87
C ILE A 65 13.02 -1.50 6.85
N SER A 66 13.70 -1.34 7.99
CA SER A 66 15.17 -1.49 8.06
C SER A 66 15.63 -2.90 7.67
N PHE A 67 14.94 -3.95 8.12
CA PHE A 67 15.22 -5.32 7.68
C PHE A 67 15.04 -5.51 6.17
N ASP A 68 14.02 -4.86 5.60
CA ASP A 68 13.74 -4.93 4.17
C ASP A 68 14.80 -4.22 3.34
N GLU A 69 15.29 -3.07 3.79
CA GLU A 69 16.36 -2.31 3.15
C GLU A 69 17.65 -3.13 3.10
N VAL A 70 18.11 -3.65 4.26
CA VAL A 70 19.32 -4.50 4.33
C VAL A 70 19.18 -5.72 3.43
N TYR A 71 18.06 -6.44 3.53
CA TYR A 71 17.83 -7.63 2.70
C TYR A 71 17.76 -7.28 1.21
N THR A 72 17.17 -6.14 0.85
CA THR A 72 17.06 -5.71 -0.54
C THR A 72 18.42 -5.34 -1.11
N GLU A 73 19.29 -4.71 -0.32
CA GLU A 73 20.67 -4.40 -0.68
C GLU A 73 21.48 -5.68 -0.92
N GLU A 74 21.51 -6.59 0.07
CA GLU A 74 22.21 -7.87 -0.02
C GLU A 74 21.74 -8.69 -1.24
N MET A 75 20.43 -8.79 -1.45
CA MET A 75 19.87 -9.53 -2.58
C MET A 75 20.15 -8.84 -3.91
N THR A 76 20.18 -7.51 -3.94
CA THR A 76 20.54 -6.76 -5.16
C THR A 76 21.97 -7.03 -5.54
N ASP A 77 22.91 -6.99 -4.59
CA ASP A 77 24.32 -7.26 -4.85
C ASP A 77 24.55 -8.71 -5.25
N ARG A 78 23.90 -9.66 -4.57
CA ARG A 78 23.92 -11.07 -4.99
C ARG A 78 23.42 -11.24 -6.43
N MET A 79 22.34 -10.56 -6.79
CA MET A 79 21.82 -10.63 -8.15
C MET A 79 22.76 -10.00 -9.19
N LYS A 80 23.49 -8.93 -8.83
CA LYS A 80 24.54 -8.36 -9.70
C LYS A 80 25.68 -9.37 -9.89
N GLU A 81 26.11 -10.06 -8.84
CA GLU A 81 27.14 -11.10 -8.94
C GLU A 81 26.72 -12.24 -9.87
N LEU A 82 25.48 -12.71 -9.74
CA LEU A 82 24.94 -13.83 -10.52
C LEU A 82 24.73 -13.48 -12.00
N THR A 83 24.34 -12.23 -12.29
CA THR A 83 23.88 -11.84 -13.62
C THR A 83 24.83 -10.91 -14.37
N GLY A 84 25.70 -10.20 -13.67
CA GLY A 84 26.53 -9.13 -14.23
C GLY A 84 25.73 -7.89 -14.67
N LEU A 85 24.44 -7.79 -14.29
CA LEU A 85 23.60 -6.65 -14.64
C LEU A 85 23.86 -5.46 -13.70
N ASP A 86 23.93 -4.24 -14.25
CA ASP A 86 24.01 -3.03 -13.44
C ASP A 86 22.77 -2.84 -12.54
N ASN A 87 21.59 -3.16 -13.09
CA ASN A 87 20.32 -3.09 -12.37
C ASN A 87 19.53 -4.41 -12.53
N PRO A 88 19.76 -5.41 -11.66
CA PRO A 88 19.04 -6.68 -11.73
C PRO A 88 17.54 -6.56 -11.42
N ASN A 89 17.09 -5.42 -10.87
CA ASN A 89 15.67 -5.13 -10.68
C ASN A 89 14.96 -4.63 -11.94
N SER A 90 15.70 -4.27 -12.98
CA SER A 90 15.11 -3.92 -14.27
C SER A 90 14.54 -5.17 -14.93
N LEU A 91 13.21 -5.21 -15.04
CA LEU A 91 12.50 -6.30 -15.71
C LEU A 91 13.01 -6.54 -17.15
N ALA A 92 13.31 -5.47 -17.87
CA ALA A 92 13.80 -5.54 -19.24
C ALA A 92 15.20 -6.17 -19.29
N GLN A 93 16.13 -5.69 -18.46
CA GLN A 93 17.49 -6.24 -18.41
C GLN A 93 17.49 -7.72 -18.04
N LEU A 94 16.70 -8.09 -17.03
CA LEU A 94 16.62 -9.48 -16.58
C LEU A 94 16.03 -10.41 -17.63
N LYS A 95 14.97 -9.98 -18.34
CA LYS A 95 14.41 -10.75 -19.46
C LYS A 95 15.43 -10.94 -20.59
N THR A 96 16.14 -9.88 -20.96
CA THR A 96 17.21 -9.97 -21.97
C THR A 96 18.29 -10.93 -21.52
N TRP A 97 18.75 -10.84 -20.26
CA TRP A 97 19.76 -11.74 -19.73
C TRP A 97 19.34 -13.21 -19.75
N LEU A 98 18.11 -13.52 -19.34
CA LEU A 98 17.56 -14.89 -19.38
C LEU A 98 17.45 -15.42 -20.81
N SER A 99 17.03 -14.58 -21.75
CA SER A 99 16.92 -14.93 -23.17
C SER A 99 18.29 -15.17 -23.81
N THR A 100 19.25 -14.27 -23.59
CA THR A 100 20.59 -14.34 -24.20
C THR A 100 21.42 -15.50 -23.65
N ASN A 101 21.41 -15.75 -22.33
CA ASN A 101 22.27 -16.76 -21.71
C ASN A 101 21.64 -18.16 -21.67
N PHE A 102 20.31 -18.26 -21.65
CA PHE A 102 19.60 -19.53 -21.47
C PHE A 102 18.51 -19.80 -22.52
N GLY A 103 18.27 -18.89 -23.46
CA GLY A 103 17.19 -19.02 -24.44
C GLY A 103 15.78 -18.89 -23.84
N LEU A 104 15.66 -18.38 -22.60
CA LEU A 104 14.41 -18.36 -21.86
C LEU A 104 13.64 -17.05 -22.07
N ASN A 105 12.49 -17.15 -22.73
CA ASN A 105 11.63 -16.00 -23.02
C ASN A 105 10.39 -16.01 -22.12
N PHE A 106 10.30 -15.03 -21.23
CA PHE A 106 9.18 -14.88 -20.31
C PHE A 106 8.21 -13.76 -20.76
N PRO A 107 6.89 -14.03 -20.86
CA PRO A 107 5.90 -12.98 -21.11
C PRO A 107 5.81 -12.02 -19.91
N ALA A 108 5.91 -12.54 -18.69
CA ALA A 108 6.06 -11.79 -17.46
C ALA A 108 6.98 -12.53 -16.47
N LEU A 109 7.62 -11.79 -15.57
CA LEU A 109 8.44 -12.33 -14.47
C LEU A 109 7.76 -12.01 -13.13
N GLY A 110 6.48 -12.34 -13.05
CA GLY A 110 5.70 -12.30 -11.82
C GLY A 110 5.78 -13.63 -11.07
N LYS A 111 5.22 -13.64 -9.86
CA LYS A 111 5.14 -14.84 -9.02
C LYS A 111 4.44 -16.02 -9.71
N PRO A 112 3.28 -15.84 -10.37
CA PRO A 112 2.60 -16.96 -11.04
C PRO A 112 3.47 -17.59 -12.14
N GLU A 113 4.04 -16.76 -13.03
CA GLU A 113 4.80 -17.23 -14.19
C GLU A 113 6.09 -17.93 -13.79
N ILE A 114 6.79 -17.38 -12.79
CA ILE A 114 8.03 -17.97 -12.27
C ILE A 114 7.74 -19.32 -11.59
N LEU A 115 6.71 -19.40 -10.74
CA LEU A 115 6.38 -20.65 -10.05
C LEU A 115 5.92 -21.73 -11.02
N GLU A 116 5.13 -21.38 -12.04
CA GLU A 116 4.72 -22.32 -13.08
C GLU A 116 5.93 -22.83 -13.89
N TYR A 117 6.84 -21.93 -14.28
CA TYR A 117 8.06 -22.32 -14.97
C TYR A 117 8.91 -23.28 -14.13
N LEU A 118 9.17 -22.95 -12.86
CA LEU A 118 9.98 -23.78 -11.96
C LEU A 118 9.34 -25.15 -11.72
N LYS A 119 8.01 -25.21 -11.61
CA LYS A 119 7.27 -26.47 -11.47
C LYS A 119 7.39 -27.35 -12.71
N ASN A 120 7.30 -26.76 -13.90
CA ASN A 120 7.35 -27.50 -15.15
C ASN A 120 8.78 -27.82 -15.61
N ASN A 121 9.80 -27.17 -15.02
CA ASN A 121 11.21 -27.31 -15.39
C ASN A 121 12.08 -27.57 -14.15
N PRO A 122 11.92 -28.72 -13.46
CA PRO A 122 12.69 -29.03 -12.25
C PRO A 122 14.19 -29.14 -12.52
N GLU A 123 14.58 -29.50 -13.74
CA GLU A 123 15.96 -29.63 -14.20
C GLU A 123 16.59 -28.30 -14.66
N ALA A 124 15.90 -27.17 -14.48
CA ALA A 124 16.48 -25.87 -14.84
C ALA A 124 17.81 -25.63 -14.08
N PRO A 125 18.81 -24.98 -14.70
CA PRO A 125 20.08 -24.70 -14.06
C PRO A 125 19.89 -23.98 -12.72
N ASP A 126 20.69 -24.34 -11.71
CA ASP A 126 20.56 -23.76 -10.36
C ASP A 126 20.73 -22.24 -10.37
N LEU A 127 21.62 -21.72 -11.23
CA LEU A 127 21.78 -20.29 -11.47
C LEU A 127 20.46 -19.62 -11.92
N VAL A 128 19.72 -20.24 -12.83
CA VAL A 128 18.41 -19.72 -13.28
C VAL A 128 17.41 -19.73 -12.12
N LYS A 129 17.37 -20.82 -11.35
CA LYS A 129 16.47 -20.94 -10.18
C LYS A 129 16.76 -19.85 -9.14
N GLU A 130 18.04 -19.62 -8.84
CA GLU A 130 18.50 -18.61 -7.88
C GLU A 130 18.15 -17.19 -8.36
N VAL A 131 18.38 -16.88 -9.64
CA VAL A 131 18.05 -15.58 -10.24
C VAL A 131 16.53 -15.34 -10.23
N LEU A 132 15.72 -16.35 -10.56
CA LEU A 132 14.26 -16.23 -10.50
C LEU A 132 13.76 -16.06 -9.06
N ALA A 133 14.38 -16.74 -8.09
CA ALA A 133 14.07 -16.56 -6.68
C ALA A 133 14.43 -15.15 -6.19
N GLY A 134 15.62 -14.64 -6.54
CA GLY A 134 16.04 -13.27 -6.23
C GLY A 134 15.13 -12.22 -6.87
N ARG A 135 14.68 -12.44 -8.11
CA ARG A 135 13.65 -11.61 -8.75
C ARG A 135 12.36 -11.55 -7.95
N LEU A 136 11.86 -12.68 -7.44
CA LEU A 136 10.68 -12.69 -6.59
C LEU A 136 10.91 -11.93 -5.29
N ALA A 137 12.07 -12.15 -4.67
CA ALA A 137 12.46 -11.51 -3.42
C ALA A 137 12.51 -9.98 -3.53
N LEU A 138 13.11 -9.44 -4.60
CA LEU A 138 13.20 -8.00 -4.83
C LEU A 138 11.90 -7.37 -5.36
N SER A 139 10.97 -8.18 -5.87
CA SER A 139 9.67 -7.70 -6.38
C SER A 139 8.62 -7.45 -5.29
N LYS A 140 8.93 -7.75 -4.02
CA LYS A 140 7.98 -7.59 -2.92
C LYS A 140 7.56 -6.14 -2.74
N THR A 141 6.27 -5.93 -2.48
CA THR A 141 5.68 -4.60 -2.23
C THR A 141 5.05 -4.50 -0.85
N SER A 142 5.18 -5.55 -0.03
CA SER A 142 4.56 -5.63 1.31
C SER A 142 5.06 -4.54 2.24
N THR A 143 6.31 -4.09 2.10
CA THR A 143 6.92 -3.08 2.97
C THR A 143 6.39 -1.68 2.77
N LYS A 144 5.81 -1.39 1.60
CA LYS A 144 5.06 -0.15 1.37
C LYS A 144 3.92 0.04 2.37
N LYS A 145 3.39 -1.04 2.95
CA LYS A 145 2.36 -0.98 3.99
C LYS A 145 2.92 -0.38 5.28
N TYR A 146 4.13 -0.77 5.70
CA TYR A 146 4.78 -0.20 6.88
C TYR A 146 5.19 1.26 6.66
N ILE A 147 5.68 1.60 5.47
CA ILE A 147 5.98 3.00 5.12
C ILE A 147 4.70 3.86 5.21
N ALA A 148 3.59 3.37 4.67
CA ALA A 148 2.30 4.05 4.79
C ALA A 148 1.86 4.21 6.25
N MET A 149 2.07 3.19 7.09
CA MET A 149 1.78 3.23 8.52
C MET A 149 2.58 4.33 9.24
N LEU A 150 3.89 4.44 9.00
CA LEU A 150 4.70 5.50 9.59
C LEU A 150 4.28 6.89 9.10
N ASN A 151 3.99 7.04 7.80
CA ASN A 151 3.63 8.34 7.22
C ASN A 151 2.27 8.88 7.68
N CYS A 152 1.34 8.00 8.09
CA CYS A 152 -0.01 8.41 8.47
C CYS A 152 -0.26 8.42 9.99
N ALA A 153 0.71 7.96 10.79
CA ALA A 153 0.58 8.00 12.24
C ALA A 153 0.61 9.46 12.75
N ALA A 154 -0.41 9.83 13.52
CA ALA A 154 -0.51 11.10 14.19
C ALA A 154 0.33 11.12 15.49
N LYS A 155 0.31 12.24 16.19
CA LYS A 155 1.09 12.46 17.44
C LYS A 155 0.74 11.47 18.56
N ASP A 156 -0.47 10.91 18.54
CA ASP A 156 -0.92 9.89 19.50
C ASP A 156 -0.55 8.45 19.07
N ARG A 157 0.31 8.31 18.05
CA ARG A 157 0.71 7.05 17.41
C ARG A 157 -0.43 6.31 16.72
N ARG A 158 -1.55 6.97 16.43
CA ARG A 158 -2.69 6.36 15.73
C ARG A 158 -2.81 6.91 14.32
N ALA A 159 -3.28 6.08 13.41
CA ALA A 159 -3.65 6.50 12.08
C ALA A 159 -5.17 6.67 12.00
N HIS A 160 -5.61 7.85 11.56
CA HIS A 160 -7.01 8.29 11.50
C HIS A 160 -7.50 8.35 10.06
N GLY A 161 -8.82 8.38 9.82
CA GLY A 161 -9.37 8.54 8.45
C GLY A 161 -9.03 7.39 7.50
N LEU A 162 -8.87 6.17 8.03
CA LEU A 162 -8.43 4.99 7.27
C LEU A 162 -9.54 4.29 6.50
N PHE A 163 -10.80 4.60 6.78
CA PHE A 163 -11.96 4.07 6.09
C PHE A 163 -12.75 5.17 5.42
N GLN A 164 -13.41 4.81 4.32
CA GLN A 164 -14.40 5.64 3.67
C GLN A 164 -15.67 4.84 3.47
N PHE A 165 -16.72 5.24 4.19
CA PHE A 165 -18.09 4.84 3.93
C PHE A 165 -18.46 5.06 2.46
N TYR A 166 -19.11 4.08 1.84
CA TYR A 166 -19.52 4.11 0.43
C TYR A 166 -18.40 4.36 -0.59
N GLY A 167 -17.12 4.16 -0.24
CA GLY A 167 -16.03 4.41 -1.17
C GLY A 167 -16.02 3.51 -2.42
N ALA A 168 -16.81 2.43 -2.45
CA ALA A 168 -17.14 1.68 -3.65
C ALA A 168 -18.58 1.96 -4.12
N ASN A 169 -18.79 3.10 -4.78
CA ASN A 169 -20.10 3.69 -5.13
C ASN A 169 -21.12 2.71 -5.73
N ARG A 170 -20.70 1.74 -6.57
CA ARG A 170 -21.63 0.79 -7.20
C ARG A 170 -22.19 -0.28 -6.24
N THR A 171 -21.48 -0.56 -5.16
CA THR A 171 -21.79 -1.68 -4.24
C THR A 171 -22.09 -1.24 -2.82
N GLY A 172 -21.88 0.05 -2.48
CA GLY A 172 -22.00 0.58 -1.12
C GLY A 172 -20.93 0.10 -0.14
N ARG A 173 -19.96 -0.72 -0.58
CA ARG A 173 -18.91 -1.24 0.30
C ARG A 173 -17.99 -0.11 0.81
N TRP A 174 -17.55 -0.27 2.04
CA TRP A 174 -16.49 0.55 2.61
C TRP A 174 -15.18 0.28 1.88
N SER A 175 -14.35 1.30 1.79
CA SER A 175 -13.00 1.18 1.23
C SER A 175 -11.98 1.74 2.21
N SER A 176 -10.74 1.29 2.12
CA SER A 176 -9.65 1.86 2.92
C SER A 176 -9.01 3.08 2.26
N ARG A 177 -8.40 3.96 3.06
CA ARG A 177 -7.60 5.13 2.65
C ARG A 177 -6.27 5.11 3.38
N MET A 178 -5.23 5.65 2.74
CA MET A 178 -3.83 5.68 3.21
C MET A 178 -3.21 4.28 3.41
N ILE A 179 -3.67 3.53 4.42
CA ILE A 179 -3.32 2.12 4.63
C ILE A 179 -4.47 1.26 4.12
N GLN A 180 -4.21 0.33 3.20
CA GLN A 180 -5.23 -0.61 2.75
C GLN A 180 -5.46 -1.75 3.76
N LEU A 181 -6.15 -1.43 4.85
CA LEU A 181 -6.42 -2.33 5.98
C LEU A 181 -7.15 -3.61 5.57
N GLN A 182 -8.08 -3.50 4.61
CA GLN A 182 -8.82 -4.65 4.07
C GLN A 182 -7.94 -5.63 3.27
N ASN A 183 -6.70 -5.26 2.96
CA ASN A 183 -5.73 -6.05 2.19
C ASN A 183 -4.43 -6.30 2.97
N LEU A 184 -4.49 -6.23 4.31
CA LEU A 184 -3.39 -6.74 5.13
C LEU A 184 -3.31 -8.27 4.99
N PRO A 185 -2.10 -8.82 4.84
CA PRO A 185 -1.94 -10.26 4.75
C PRO A 185 -2.41 -10.89 6.06
N GLN A 186 -3.11 -12.02 5.96
CA GLN A 186 -3.47 -12.80 7.12
C GLN A 186 -2.25 -13.60 7.61
N ASN A 187 -2.11 -13.70 8.93
CA ASN A 187 -0.98 -14.38 9.56
C ASN A 187 -1.21 -15.90 9.56
N HIS A 188 -0.75 -16.58 8.52
CA HIS A 188 -0.81 -18.05 8.39
C HIS A 188 0.57 -18.71 8.56
N MET A 189 1.56 -17.97 9.06
CA MET A 189 2.93 -18.45 9.25
C MET A 189 3.01 -19.35 10.49
N LYS A 190 3.68 -20.51 10.38
CA LYS A 190 3.87 -21.44 11.49
C LYS A 190 4.65 -20.80 12.65
N ASP A 191 5.72 -20.08 12.33
CA ASP A 191 6.66 -19.51 13.32
C ASP A 191 6.44 -18.00 13.53
N LEU A 192 5.17 -17.57 13.53
CA LEU A 192 4.81 -16.15 13.62
C LEU A 192 5.36 -15.47 14.86
N ASP A 193 5.30 -16.13 16.02
CA ASP A 193 5.74 -15.54 17.29
C ASP A 193 7.26 -15.35 17.31
N PHE A 194 8.01 -16.29 16.74
CA PHE A 194 9.45 -16.14 16.58
C PHE A 194 9.76 -14.97 15.65
N ALA A 195 9.09 -14.88 14.49
CA ALA A 195 9.27 -13.77 13.56
C ALA A 195 8.97 -12.41 14.21
N ARG A 196 7.92 -12.30 15.03
CA ARG A 196 7.61 -11.08 15.80
C ARG A 196 8.73 -10.72 16.77
N SER A 197 9.22 -11.70 17.53
CA SER A 197 10.31 -11.49 18.51
C SER A 197 11.63 -11.03 17.88
N MET A 198 11.82 -11.26 16.58
CA MET A 198 13.00 -10.80 15.83
C MET A 198 12.82 -9.38 15.30
N VAL A 199 11.58 -8.95 15.01
CA VAL A 199 11.26 -7.60 14.54
C VAL A 199 11.13 -6.61 15.71
N GLU A 200 10.75 -7.08 16.90
CA GLU A 200 10.61 -6.25 18.11
C GLU A 200 11.95 -5.93 18.81
N LYS A 201 13.07 -6.51 18.36
CA LYS A 201 14.42 -6.24 18.87
C LYS A 201 15.08 -5.09 18.11
#